data_AF-A0A3B9HDS5-F1
#
_entry.id   AF-A0A3B9HDS5-F1
#
_cell.length_a   1.000
_cell.length_b   1.000
_cell.length_c   1.000
_cell.angle_alpha   90.00
_cell.angle_beta   90.00
_cell.angle_gamma   90.00
#
_symmetry.space_group_name_H-M   'P 1'
#
loop_
_entity.id
_entity.type
_entity.pdbx_description
1 polymer ?
#
loop_
_entity_poly.entity_id
_entity_poly.type
_entity_poly.pdbx_seq_one_letter_code
_entity_poly.pdbx_strand_id
1 'polypeptide(L)'
;MPKLESLGSKQRKMLEDWPCPEFSETPWTAMNKPLSDCRVALVTTAGLHVRGDKPFISAKGGGDTSYRVIPRSTTASEIVQSHTSIGFDRTMTFRDLNVTFPIDRLQELVEQGKIGSLSDNYYS
;
A
#
# COMPACT_ATOMS: atom_id res chain seq x y z
N MET A 1 5.53 -12.33 9.89
CA MET A 1 6.48 -13.16 9.12
C MET A 1 7.29 -14.01 10.09
N PRO A 2 7.60 -15.28 9.75
CA PRO A 2 8.49 -16.11 10.57
C PRO A 2 9.89 -15.50 10.61
N LYS A 3 10.60 -15.70 11.73
CA LYS A 3 12.01 -15.27 11.83
C LYS A 3 12.88 -16.20 10.97
N LEU A 4 13.95 -15.69 10.36
CA LEU A 4 14.80 -16.48 9.46
C LEU A 4 15.37 -17.72 10.16
N GLU A 5 15.74 -17.61 11.44
CA GLU A 5 16.24 -18.69 12.28
C GLU A 5 15.21 -19.78 12.60
N SER A 6 13.92 -19.47 12.44
CA SER A 6 12.82 -20.43 12.66
C SER A 6 12.45 -21.23 11.41
N LEU A 7 13.07 -20.93 10.27
CA LEU A 7 12.81 -21.62 9.01
C LEU A 7 13.65 -22.88 8.85
N GLY A 8 13.11 -23.88 8.15
CA GLY A 8 13.87 -25.08 7.78
C GLY A 8 15.08 -24.72 6.91
N SER A 9 16.16 -25.48 7.03
CA SER A 9 17.46 -25.19 6.37
C SER A 9 17.35 -24.89 4.88
N LYS A 10 16.49 -25.61 4.15
CA LYS A 10 16.24 -25.39 2.71
C LYS A 10 15.60 -24.04 2.42
N GLN A 11 14.57 -23.66 3.18
CA GLN A 11 13.87 -22.38 2.99
C GLN A 11 14.76 -21.21 3.40
N ARG A 12 15.50 -21.36 4.51
CA ARG A 12 16.46 -20.36 4.96
C ARG A 12 17.52 -20.09 3.89
N LYS A 13 18.18 -21.13 3.40
CA LYS A 13 19.20 -21.00 2.34
C LYS A 13 18.64 -20.35 1.07
N MET A 14 17.43 -20.74 0.65
CA MET A 14 16.76 -20.11 -0.49
C MET A 14 16.55 -18.59 -0.30
N LEU A 15 16.22 -18.13 0.91
CA LEU A 15 16.05 -16.71 1.20
C LEU A 15 17.39 -15.97 1.31
N GLU A 16 18.41 -16.61 1.88
CA GLU A 16 19.78 -16.08 1.95
C GLU A 16 20.40 -15.92 0.55
N ASP A 17 20.13 -16.87 -0.35
CA ASP A 17 20.57 -16.85 -1.75
C ASP A 17 19.66 -15.99 -2.66
N TRP A 18 18.56 -15.43 -2.14
CA TRP A 18 17.61 -14.65 -2.95
C TRP A 18 18.26 -13.34 -3.40
N PRO A 19 18.26 -13.01 -4.72
CA PRO A 19 18.86 -11.78 -5.20
C PRO A 19 18.21 -10.55 -4.55
N CYS A 20 19.01 -9.77 -3.83
CA CYS A 20 18.63 -8.46 -3.32
C CYS A 20 19.25 -7.40 -4.24
N PRO A 21 18.44 -6.63 -4.99
CA PRO A 21 18.98 -5.56 -5.82
C PRO A 21 19.69 -4.52 -4.96
N GLU A 22 20.95 -4.22 -5.30
CA GLU A 22 21.69 -3.09 -4.73
C GLU A 22 21.58 -1.91 -5.68
N PHE A 23 21.19 -0.75 -5.15
CA PHE A 23 21.08 0.49 -5.92
C PHE A 23 22.17 1.45 -5.46
N SER A 24 22.95 1.99 -6.41
CA SER A 24 23.99 3.00 -6.11
C SER A 24 23.41 4.37 -5.77
N GLU A 25 22.17 4.62 -6.16
CA GLU A 25 21.46 5.88 -5.95
C GLU A 25 20.07 5.61 -5.36
N THR A 26 19.55 6.59 -4.62
CA THR A 26 18.17 6.59 -4.14
C THR A 26 17.46 7.80 -4.76
N PRO A 27 16.29 7.64 -5.42
CA PRO A 27 15.54 8.75 -6.00
C PRO A 27 14.82 9.56 -4.91
N TRP A 28 15.59 10.08 -3.96
CA TRP A 28 15.09 10.85 -2.83
C TRP A 28 14.88 12.31 -3.25
N THR A 29 13.64 12.79 -3.10
CA THR A 29 13.33 14.21 -3.26
C THR A 29 13.11 14.81 -1.88
N ALA A 30 14.00 15.71 -1.47
CA ALA A 30 13.87 16.41 -0.20
C ALA A 30 12.62 17.30 -0.21
N MET A 31 11.93 17.37 0.94
CA MET A 31 10.80 18.28 1.12
C MET A 31 11.29 19.73 1.05
N ASN A 32 10.60 20.55 0.26
CA ASN A 32 10.89 21.98 0.10
C ASN A 32 10.01 22.89 0.95
N LYS A 33 9.06 22.32 1.71
CA LYS A 33 8.15 23.02 2.60
C LYS A 33 7.74 22.13 3.78
N PRO A 34 7.27 22.70 4.90
CA PRO A 34 6.75 21.93 6.03
C PRO A 34 5.58 21.03 5.62
N LEU A 35 5.42 19.90 6.32
CA LEU A 35 4.35 18.94 6.05
C LEU A 35 2.94 19.57 6.19
N SER A 36 2.78 20.54 7.10
CA SER A 36 1.56 21.33 7.28
C SER A 36 1.16 22.14 6.05
N ASP A 37 2.06 22.32 5.08
CA ASP A 37 1.81 23.05 3.84
C ASP A 37 1.73 22.11 2.62
N CYS A 38 1.92 20.80 2.84
CA CYS A 38 1.89 19.78 1.80
C CYS A 38 0.48 19.30 1.50
N ARG A 39 0.29 18.91 0.23
CA ARG A 39 -0.84 18.07 -0.20
C ARG A 39 -0.37 16.61 -0.19
N VAL A 40 -1.10 15.74 0.49
CA VAL A 40 -0.72 14.33 0.71
C VAL A 40 -1.67 13.39 -0.05
N ALA A 41 -1.11 12.31 -0.60
CA ALA A 41 -1.86 11.20 -1.21
C ALA A 41 -1.38 9.86 -0.63
N LEU A 42 -2.28 8.88 -0.55
CA LEU A 42 -1.90 7.49 -0.27
C LEU A 42 -1.53 6.77 -1.58
N VAL A 43 -0.47 5.98 -1.49
CA VAL A 43 -0.09 4.98 -2.48
C VAL A 43 0.10 3.66 -1.75
N THR A 44 -0.54 2.60 -2.23
CA THR A 44 -0.48 1.28 -1.57
C THR A 44 -0.23 0.17 -2.59
N THR A 45 0.31 -0.95 -2.14
CA THR A 45 0.40 -2.19 -2.93
C THR A 45 -0.54 -3.27 -2.39
N ALA A 46 -1.50 -2.89 -1.55
CA ALA A 46 -2.47 -3.81 -0.96
C ALA A 46 -3.49 -4.36 -1.97
N GLY A 47 -3.45 -3.91 -3.23
CA GLY A 47 -4.34 -4.34 -4.31
C GLY A 47 -5.77 -3.89 -4.08
N LEU A 48 -5.95 -2.63 -3.66
CA LEU A 48 -7.23 -2.01 -3.40
C LEU A 48 -7.76 -1.33 -4.66
N HIS A 49 -9.06 -1.40 -4.89
CA HIS A 49 -9.68 -0.74 -6.03
C HIS A 49 -11.15 -0.45 -5.77
N VAL A 50 -11.75 0.43 -6.58
CA VAL A 50 -13.17 0.73 -6.46
C VAL A 50 -13.97 -0.47 -6.97
N ARG A 51 -15.10 -0.74 -6.34
CA ARG A 51 -16.04 -1.76 -6.79
C ARG A 51 -16.46 -1.47 -8.23
N GLY A 52 -16.32 -2.47 -9.10
CA GLY A 52 -16.57 -2.33 -10.53
C GLY A 52 -15.29 -2.12 -11.37
N ASP A 53 -14.17 -1.72 -10.75
CA ASP A 53 -12.88 -1.70 -11.44
C ASP A 53 -12.43 -3.11 -11.82
N LYS A 54 -11.59 -3.19 -12.86
CA LYS A 54 -10.89 -4.42 -13.24
C LYS A 54 -9.99 -4.87 -12.06
N PRO A 55 -10.20 -6.06 -11.48
CA PRO A 55 -9.36 -6.56 -10.39
C PRO A 55 -7.89 -6.70 -10.82
N PHE A 56 -6.97 -6.56 -9.86
CA PHE A 56 -5.57 -6.90 -10.08
C PHE A 56 -5.43 -8.41 -10.31
N ILE A 57 -4.54 -8.80 -11.22
CA ILE A 57 -4.25 -10.20 -11.52
C ILE A 57 -2.95 -10.64 -10.83
N SER A 58 -2.94 -11.87 -10.29
CA SER A 58 -1.78 -12.40 -9.60
C SER A 58 -0.65 -12.79 -10.57
N ALA A 59 0.55 -13.00 -10.02
CA ALA A 59 1.85 -13.12 -10.69
C ALA A 59 2.01 -14.17 -11.81
N LYS A 60 0.98 -14.97 -12.18
CA LYS A 60 1.07 -15.84 -13.37
C LYS A 60 1.21 -14.95 -14.62
N GLY A 61 2.42 -14.89 -15.18
CA GLY A 61 2.73 -14.14 -16.40
C GLY A 61 3.29 -12.73 -16.18
N GLY A 62 3.84 -12.41 -14.99
CA GLY A 62 4.50 -11.12 -14.72
C GLY A 62 3.75 -10.19 -13.77
N GLY A 63 2.54 -10.58 -13.33
CA GLY A 63 1.70 -9.78 -12.43
C GLY A 63 1.04 -8.59 -13.12
N ASP A 64 0.25 -7.82 -12.36
CA ASP A 64 -0.33 -6.55 -12.82
C ASP A 64 0.60 -5.40 -12.42
N THR A 65 1.16 -4.71 -13.42
CA THR A 65 2.02 -3.52 -13.21
C THR A 65 1.26 -2.21 -13.41
N SER A 66 -0.05 -2.27 -13.64
CA SER A 66 -0.92 -1.09 -13.69
C SER A 66 -1.30 -0.64 -12.27
N TYR A 67 -1.93 0.51 -12.17
CA TYR A 67 -2.47 1.04 -10.92
C TYR A 67 -3.97 1.27 -11.04
N ARG A 68 -4.64 1.47 -9.90
CA ARG A 68 -6.03 1.92 -9.83
C ARG A 68 -6.08 3.26 -9.13
N VAL A 69 -6.95 4.13 -9.64
CA VAL A 69 -7.22 5.43 -9.03
C VAL A 69 -8.41 5.26 -8.10
N ILE A 70 -8.25 5.67 -6.85
CA ILE A 70 -9.30 5.65 -5.85
C ILE A 70 -9.63 7.10 -5.52
N PRO A 71 -10.77 7.65 -6.00
CA PRO A 71 -11.21 8.98 -5.59
C PRO A 71 -11.29 9.08 -4.07
N ARG A 72 -10.80 10.18 -3.48
CA ARG A 72 -10.83 10.40 -2.02
C ARG A 72 -12.25 10.35 -1.46
N SER A 73 -13.24 10.70 -2.26
CA SER A 73 -14.67 10.64 -1.90
C SER A 73 -15.26 9.24 -1.89
N THR A 74 -14.52 8.21 -2.30
CA THR A 74 -14.97 6.81 -2.29
C THR A 74 -15.16 6.35 -0.85
N THR A 75 -16.34 5.84 -0.50
CA THR A 75 -16.60 5.29 0.83
C THR A 75 -15.86 3.96 1.02
N ALA A 76 -15.47 3.64 2.25
CA ALA A 76 -14.75 2.40 2.55
C ALA A 76 -15.49 1.12 2.07
N SER A 77 -16.83 1.12 2.05
CA SER A 77 -17.66 0.01 1.55
C SER A 77 -17.52 -0.28 0.05
N GLU A 78 -17.12 0.74 -0.72
CA GLU A 78 -16.91 0.64 -2.16
C GLU A 78 -15.46 0.27 -2.51
N ILE A 79 -14.56 0.19 -1.53
CA ILE A 79 -13.18 -0.23 -1.74
C ILE A 79 -13.08 -1.73 -1.48
N VAL A 80 -12.60 -2.46 -2.48
CA VAL A 80 -12.42 -3.91 -2.44
C VAL A 80 -10.96 -4.29 -2.67
N GLN A 81 -10.58 -5.49 -2.25
CA GLN A 81 -9.20 -5.97 -2.33
C GLN A 81 -9.09 -7.21 -3.23
N SER A 82 -8.20 -7.17 -4.22
CA SER A 82 -7.88 -8.32 -5.10
C SER A 82 -6.51 -8.94 -4.86
N HIS A 83 -5.70 -8.40 -3.96
CA HIS A 83 -4.40 -8.98 -3.62
C HIS A 83 -4.55 -10.39 -2.99
N THR A 84 -3.90 -11.38 -3.60
CA THR A 84 -4.11 -12.80 -3.29
C THR A 84 -3.03 -13.44 -2.43
N SER A 85 -2.05 -12.68 -1.93
CA SER A 85 -0.95 -13.27 -1.14
C SER A 85 -1.48 -13.94 0.12
N ILE A 86 -1.06 -15.19 0.33
CA ILE A 86 -1.38 -15.97 1.53
C ILE A 86 -0.58 -15.51 2.78
N GLY A 87 0.42 -14.65 2.59
CA GLY A 87 1.24 -14.12 3.68
C GLY A 87 0.60 -12.98 4.48
N PHE A 88 -0.59 -12.52 4.06
CA PHE A 88 -1.30 -11.41 4.68
C PHE A 88 -2.72 -11.83 5.10
N ASP A 89 -3.01 -11.69 6.39
CA ASP A 89 -4.36 -11.84 6.92
C ASP A 89 -5.19 -10.59 6.56
N ARG A 90 -6.29 -10.81 5.83
CA ARG A 90 -7.18 -9.76 5.33
C ARG A 90 -8.38 -9.51 6.25
N THR A 91 -8.54 -10.32 7.30
CA THR A 91 -9.68 -10.24 8.23
C THR A 91 -9.82 -8.84 8.84
N MET A 92 -8.70 -8.23 9.22
CA MET A 92 -8.71 -6.89 9.81
C MET A 92 -9.02 -5.80 8.78
N THR A 93 -8.49 -5.90 7.56
CA THR A 93 -8.84 -5.00 6.45
C THR A 93 -10.34 -5.03 6.14
N PHE A 94 -10.95 -6.22 6.16
CA PHE A 94 -12.38 -6.36 5.90
C PHE A 94 -13.26 -5.81 7.04
N ARG A 95 -12.72 -5.73 8.26
CA ARG A 95 -13.42 -5.16 9.42
C ARG A 95 -13.25 -3.65 9.49
N ASP A 96 -12.04 -3.16 9.26
CA ASP A 96 -11.68 -1.75 9.25
C ASP A 96 -10.61 -1.49 8.18
N LEU A 97 -11.03 -0.80 7.12
CA LEU A 97 -10.15 -0.45 6.01
C LEU A 97 -8.98 0.42 6.47
N ASN A 98 -9.15 1.23 7.53
CA ASN A 98 -8.13 2.14 8.03
C ASN A 98 -6.87 1.42 8.56
N VAL A 99 -6.94 0.11 8.84
CA VAL A 99 -5.77 -0.69 9.22
C VAL A 99 -4.76 -0.80 8.06
N THR A 100 -5.23 -0.79 6.82
CA THR A 100 -4.38 -0.94 5.62
C THR A 100 -4.41 0.27 4.70
N PHE A 101 -5.44 1.09 4.80
CA PHE A 101 -5.66 2.26 3.95
C PHE A 101 -6.33 3.35 4.79
N PRO A 102 -5.54 4.10 5.59
CA PRO A 102 -6.00 4.98 6.68
C PRO A 102 -6.59 6.30 6.16
N ILE A 103 -7.61 6.21 5.31
CA ILE A 103 -8.26 7.36 4.66
C ILE A 103 -8.87 8.33 5.67
N ASP A 104 -9.47 7.82 6.75
CA ASP A 104 -10.12 8.66 7.76
C ASP A 104 -9.07 9.31 8.66
N ARG A 105 -7.99 8.58 8.99
CA ARG A 105 -6.89 9.11 9.81
C ARG A 105 -6.15 10.24 9.11
N LEU A 106 -6.06 10.21 7.78
CA LEU A 106 -5.50 11.32 7.02
C LEU A 106 -6.35 12.59 7.13
N GLN A 107 -7.67 12.46 7.14
CA GLN A 107 -8.56 13.60 7.33
C GLN A 107 -8.37 14.23 8.73
N GLU A 108 -8.24 13.41 9.77
CA GLU A 108 -7.92 13.89 11.13
C GLU A 108 -6.59 14.67 11.19
N LEU A 109 -5.58 14.24 10.41
CA LEU A 109 -4.29 14.96 10.35
C LEU A 109 -4.41 16.32 9.67
N VAL A 110 -5.33 16.49 8.70
CA VAL A 110 -5.64 17.82 8.13
C VAL A 110 -6.27 18.70 9.21
N GLU A 111 -7.27 18.16 9.92
CA GLU A 111 -8.00 18.88 10.97
C GLU A 111 -7.08 19.33 12.13
N GLN A 112 -6.06 18.52 12.44
CA GLN A 112 -5.03 18.86 13.42
C GLN A 112 -3.94 19.82 12.90
N GLY A 113 -4.01 20.22 11.61
CA GLY A 113 -3.00 21.07 10.97
C GLY A 113 -1.63 20.39 10.79
N LYS A 114 -1.55 19.06 10.88
CA LYS A 114 -0.30 18.30 10.70
C LYS A 114 0.08 18.17 9.23
N ILE A 115 -0.92 18.08 8.36
CA ILE A 115 -0.78 18.09 6.90
C ILE A 115 -1.68 19.21 6.33
N GLY A 116 -1.29 19.81 5.21
CA GLY A 116 -2.03 20.96 4.67
C GLY A 116 -3.32 20.60 3.96
N SER A 117 -3.29 19.58 3.12
CA SER A 117 -4.47 19.09 2.41
C SER A 117 -4.30 17.67 1.90
N LEU A 118 -5.37 17.09 1.39
CA LEU A 118 -5.37 15.79 0.74
C LEU A 118 -5.52 15.94 -0.77
N SER A 119 -4.91 15.02 -1.49
CA SER A 119 -5.15 14.82 -2.93
C SER A 119 -6.60 14.41 -3.18
N ASP A 120 -7.12 14.74 -4.35
CA ASP A 120 -8.45 14.30 -4.79
C ASP A 120 -8.50 12.80 -5.08
N ASN A 121 -7.32 12.20 -5.32
CA ASN A 121 -7.15 10.80 -5.65
C ASN A 121 -6.03 10.14 -4.84
N TYR A 122 -6.23 8.86 -4.56
CA TYR A 122 -5.23 7.92 -4.06
C TYR A 122 -4.98 6.82 -5.09
N TYR A 123 -3.96 6.01 -4.83
CA TYR A 123 -3.48 5.04 -5.81
C TYR A 123 -3.18 3.69 -5.14
N SER A 124 -3.53 2.62 -5.84
CA SER A 124 -3.13 1.25 -5.49
C SER A 124 -2.57 0.50 -6.68
#